data_AF-A0A817DGT0-F1
#
_entry.id   AF-A0A817DGT0-F1
#
_cell.length_a   1.000
_cell.length_b   1.000
_cell.length_c   1.000
_cell.angle_alpha   90.00
_cell.angle_beta   90.00
_cell.angle_gamma   90.00
#
_symmetry.space_group_name_H-M   'P 1'
#
loop_
_entity.id
_entity.type
_entity.pdbx_description
1 polymer ?
#
loop_
_entity_poly.entity_id
_entity_poly.type
_entity_poly.pdbx_seq_one_letter_code
_entity_poly.pdbx_strand_id
1 'polypeptide(L)'
;MACCLCAKYLLLFFNLIIWLTGGVFLSCGILVLYKRDLHELFALLSYDSHLVPSFLNVGYVLIGVGALVFIVGLLGCCGSVRESRLLLGLYVFFIILVMGGELVVAMYTVLLGDEWDTRLPNTLKRRLSTYNYSIPQRFEFDLDTVHKQYVFFIILVMGGELVVAMYTVLLGDEWDTRLPNTLKRRLSPYNYSIPQRFEFDLDTVHKQFACCGIDGPTDFHANADYKIFGNRLPSSCCNHLLNGVCNEADSHRLGCFQIINEYVQLYSRLIVGVGIGIALLELIALIMAVCVCRNKADEDEFY
;
A
#
# COMPACT_ATOMS: atom_id res chain seq x y z
N MET A 1 5.30 -34.07 -25.89
CA MET A 1 4.01 -33.46 -26.30
C MET A 1 3.07 -33.19 -25.12
N ALA A 2 2.58 -34.17 -24.34
CA ALA A 2 1.57 -33.91 -23.30
C ALA A 2 2.01 -32.94 -22.17
N CYS A 3 3.27 -33.02 -21.73
CA CYS A 3 3.82 -32.12 -20.71
C CYS A 3 3.90 -30.65 -21.20
N CYS A 4 4.30 -30.43 -22.44
CA CYS A 4 4.40 -29.08 -23.04
C CYS A 4 3.03 -28.44 -23.27
N LEU A 5 2.02 -29.24 -23.62
CA LEU A 5 0.65 -28.76 -23.78
C LEU A 5 0.08 -28.28 -22.43
N CYS A 6 0.28 -29.06 -21.37
CA CYS A 6 -0.10 -28.69 -20.00
C CYS A 6 0.61 -27.38 -19.57
N ALA A 7 1.92 -27.28 -19.79
CA ALA A 7 2.68 -26.07 -19.49
C ALA A 7 2.16 -24.84 -20.25
N LYS A 8 1.77 -24.98 -21.53
CA LYS A 8 1.18 -23.90 -22.34
C LYS A 8 -0.13 -23.38 -21.75
N TYR A 9 -1.06 -24.27 -21.40
CA TYR A 9 -2.35 -23.89 -20.84
C TYR A 9 -2.23 -23.33 -19.42
N LEU A 10 -1.35 -23.90 -18.58
CA LEU A 10 -1.07 -23.35 -17.26
C LEU A 10 -0.45 -21.96 -17.35
N LEU A 11 0.54 -21.77 -18.23
CA LEU A 11 1.16 -20.47 -18.47
C LEU A 11 0.14 -19.44 -18.97
N LEU A 12 -0.76 -19.82 -19.88
CA LEU A 12 -1.84 -18.95 -20.36
C LEU A 12 -2.82 -18.59 -19.23
N PHE A 13 -3.24 -19.55 -18.42
CA PHE A 13 -4.17 -19.33 -17.31
C PHE A 13 -3.60 -18.36 -16.27
N PHE A 14 -2.37 -18.58 -15.81
CA PHE A 14 -1.74 -17.67 -14.84
C PHE A 14 -1.49 -16.28 -15.43
N ASN A 15 -1.02 -16.18 -16.67
CA ASN A 15 -0.80 -14.88 -17.31
C ASN A 15 -2.11 -14.13 -17.59
N LEU A 16 -3.23 -14.82 -17.79
CA LEU A 16 -4.54 -14.19 -17.91
C LEU A 16 -4.97 -13.55 -16.59
N ILE A 17 -4.74 -14.23 -15.46
CA ILE A 17 -5.00 -13.66 -14.13
C ILE A 17 -4.12 -12.43 -13.91
N ILE A 18 -2.83 -12.50 -14.22
CA ILE A 18 -1.88 -11.38 -14.10
C ILE A 18 -2.31 -10.20 -14.98
N TRP A 19 -2.76 -10.46 -16.21
CA TRP A 19 -3.24 -9.44 -17.11
C TRP A 19 -4.48 -8.71 -16.56
N LEU A 20 -5.45 -9.47 -16.04
CA LEU A 20 -6.66 -8.91 -15.43
C LEU A 20 -6.33 -8.07 -14.19
N THR A 21 -5.50 -8.58 -13.28
CA THR A 21 -5.10 -7.83 -12.08
C THR A 21 -4.33 -6.55 -12.40
N GLY A 22 -3.45 -6.58 -13.40
CA GLY A 22 -2.79 -5.38 -13.91
C GLY A 22 -3.78 -4.34 -14.47
N GLY A 23 -4.81 -4.82 -15.18
CA GLY A 23 -5.90 -3.99 -15.70
C GLY A 23 -6.69 -3.28 -14.60
N VAL A 24 -6.95 -3.98 -13.48
CA VAL A 24 -7.55 -3.37 -12.28
C VAL A 24 -6.67 -2.29 -11.73
N PHE A 25 -5.40 -2.58 -11.43
CA PHE A 25 -4.51 -1.60 -10.80
C PHE A 25 -4.34 -0.36 -11.66
N LEU A 26 -4.23 -0.54 -12.98
CA LEU A 26 -4.20 0.56 -13.93
C LEU A 26 -5.50 1.38 -13.91
N SER A 27 -6.66 0.72 -13.95
CA SER A 27 -7.96 1.37 -13.91
C SER A 27 -8.20 2.12 -12.60
N CYS A 28 -7.92 1.49 -11.45
CA CYS A 28 -7.98 2.11 -10.13
C CYS A 28 -7.05 3.32 -10.04
N GLY A 29 -5.81 3.21 -10.52
CA GLY A 29 -4.85 4.30 -10.51
C GLY A 29 -5.32 5.49 -11.37
N ILE A 30 -5.86 5.21 -12.56
CA ILE A 30 -6.45 6.23 -13.43
C ILE A 30 -7.69 6.86 -12.76
N LEU A 31 -8.57 6.08 -12.15
CA LEU A 31 -9.76 6.58 -11.46
C LEU A 31 -9.39 7.53 -10.31
N VAL A 32 -8.35 7.18 -9.55
CA VAL A 32 -7.80 8.03 -8.48
C VAL A 32 -7.33 9.36 -9.03
N LEU A 33 -6.75 9.44 -10.24
CA LEU A 33 -6.26 10.71 -10.81
C LEU A 33 -7.29 11.47 -11.67
N TYR A 34 -8.25 10.77 -12.27
CA TYR A 34 -9.16 11.35 -13.28
C TYR A 34 -10.38 12.01 -12.64
N LYS A 35 -10.99 11.40 -11.62
CA LYS A 35 -12.20 11.93 -11.00
C LYS A 35 -11.85 12.92 -9.88
N ARG A 36 -11.85 14.23 -10.21
CA ARG A 36 -11.80 15.31 -9.21
C ARG A 36 -12.91 15.21 -8.15
N ASP A 37 -14.09 14.72 -8.51
CA ASP A 37 -15.18 14.52 -7.54
C ASP A 37 -14.92 13.35 -6.58
N LEU A 38 -14.15 12.32 -6.99
CA LEU A 38 -13.68 11.28 -6.08
C LEU A 38 -12.58 11.80 -5.16
N HIS A 39 -11.72 12.72 -5.61
CA HIS A 39 -10.77 13.38 -4.72
C HIS A 39 -11.47 14.17 -3.61
N GLU A 40 -12.59 14.85 -3.92
CA GLU A 40 -13.38 15.58 -2.92
C GLU A 40 -14.21 14.65 -2.04
N LEU A 41 -14.83 13.61 -2.59
CA LEU A 41 -15.53 12.59 -1.80
C LEU A 41 -14.56 11.86 -0.86
N PHE A 42 -13.36 11.53 -1.36
CA PHE A 42 -12.30 10.93 -0.56
C PHE A 42 -11.79 11.94 0.47
N ALA A 43 -11.56 13.21 0.15
CA ALA A 43 -11.23 14.25 1.13
C ALA A 43 -12.34 14.55 2.15
N LEU A 44 -13.60 14.19 1.86
CA LEU A 44 -14.71 14.22 2.81
C LEU A 44 -14.78 12.94 3.66
N LEU A 45 -14.43 11.78 3.10
CA LEU A 45 -14.31 10.49 3.81
C LEU A 45 -13.02 10.41 4.65
N SER A 46 -11.97 11.09 4.23
CA SER A 46 -10.67 11.23 4.89
C SER A 46 -10.56 12.67 5.37
N TYR A 47 -10.98 12.88 6.62
CA TYR A 47 -11.08 14.14 7.37
C TYR A 47 -9.79 15.00 7.45
N ASP A 48 -8.73 14.68 6.70
CA ASP A 48 -7.41 15.30 6.86
C ASP A 48 -6.78 15.82 5.54
N SER A 49 -6.45 17.12 5.55
CA SER A 49 -5.87 17.88 4.45
C SER A 49 -4.40 17.53 4.13
N HIS A 50 -3.67 16.86 5.03
CA HIS A 50 -2.26 16.48 4.79
C HIS A 50 -2.08 15.18 4.01
N LEU A 51 -3.16 14.43 3.77
CA LEU A 51 -3.12 13.10 3.16
C LEU A 51 -3.31 13.09 1.64
N VAL A 52 -3.92 14.14 1.10
CA VAL A 52 -4.15 14.34 -0.34
C VAL A 52 -2.87 14.17 -1.19
N PRO A 53 -1.69 14.72 -0.82
CA PRO A 53 -0.46 14.49 -1.60
C PRO A 53 0.04 13.05 -1.56
N SER A 54 -0.17 12.33 -0.45
CA SER A 54 0.23 10.92 -0.33
C SER A 54 -0.63 10.01 -1.20
N PHE A 55 -1.93 10.28 -1.33
CA PHE A 55 -2.81 9.52 -2.21
C PHE A 55 -2.53 9.73 -3.69
N LEU A 56 -2.09 10.93 -4.09
CA LEU A 56 -1.62 11.18 -5.45
C LEU A 56 -0.40 10.32 -5.78
N ASN A 57 0.58 10.25 -4.87
CA ASN A 57 1.75 9.40 -5.02
C ASN A 57 1.37 7.91 -5.10
N VAL A 58 0.40 7.46 -4.28
CA VAL A 58 -0.15 6.11 -4.36
C VAL A 58 -0.80 5.86 -5.72
N GLY A 59 -1.58 6.80 -6.25
CA GLY A 59 -2.20 6.70 -7.57
C GLY A 59 -1.17 6.54 -8.70
N TYR A 60 -0.10 7.35 -8.70
CA TYR A 60 0.98 7.23 -9.67
C TYR A 60 1.72 5.89 -9.58
N VAL A 61 2.00 5.40 -8.37
CA VAL A 61 2.62 4.08 -8.16
C VAL A 61 1.70 2.98 -8.69
N LEU A 62 0.39 3.07 -8.43
CA LEU A 62 -0.59 2.08 -8.87
C LEU A 62 -0.70 2.03 -10.41
N ILE A 63 -0.63 3.19 -11.08
CA ILE A 63 -0.56 3.26 -12.55
C ILE A 63 0.73 2.62 -13.06
N GLY A 64 1.88 2.99 -12.49
CA GLY A 64 3.17 2.47 -12.93
C GLY A 64 3.29 0.96 -12.79
N VAL A 65 2.98 0.44 -11.60
CA VAL A 65 2.98 -1.00 -11.31
C VAL A 65 1.89 -1.71 -12.10
N GLY A 66 0.67 -1.18 -12.13
CA GLY A 66 -0.44 -1.76 -12.87
C GLY A 66 -0.18 -1.86 -14.37
N ALA A 67 0.39 -0.83 -14.99
CA ALA A 67 0.78 -0.85 -16.40
C ALA A 67 1.86 -1.90 -16.68
N LEU A 68 2.88 -2.00 -15.82
CA LEU A 68 3.92 -3.02 -15.96
C LEU A 68 3.34 -4.43 -15.90
N VAL A 69 2.53 -4.72 -14.87
CA VAL A 69 1.86 -6.01 -14.68
C VAL A 69 0.95 -6.35 -15.85
N PHE A 70 0.17 -5.37 -16.34
CA PHE A 70 -0.70 -5.52 -17.51
C PHE A 70 0.09 -5.86 -18.78
N ILE A 71 1.19 -5.15 -19.04
CA ILE A 71 2.06 -5.40 -20.21
C ILE A 71 2.69 -6.80 -20.12
N VAL A 72 3.23 -7.17 -18.96
CA VAL A 72 3.83 -8.50 -18.74
C VAL A 72 2.80 -9.61 -18.95
N GLY A 73 1.60 -9.47 -18.38
CA GLY A 73 0.51 -10.44 -18.57
C GLY A 73 0.07 -10.54 -20.03
N LEU A 74 -0.02 -9.42 -20.75
CA LEU A 74 -0.36 -9.40 -22.18
C LEU A 74 0.69 -10.11 -23.03
N LEU A 75 1.98 -9.86 -22.77
CA LEU A 75 3.10 -10.51 -23.45
C LEU A 75 3.11 -12.01 -23.18
N GLY A 76 2.87 -12.45 -21.93
CA GLY A 76 2.77 -13.85 -21.56
C GLY A 76 1.59 -14.56 -22.24
N CYS A 77 0.40 -13.95 -22.23
CA CYS A 77 -0.79 -14.49 -22.90
C CYS A 77 -0.59 -14.59 -24.42
N CYS A 78 -0.20 -13.50 -25.06
CA CYS A 78 -0.03 -13.45 -26.52
C CYS A 78 1.15 -14.30 -26.97
N GLY A 79 2.23 -14.37 -26.19
CA GLY A 79 3.38 -15.23 -26.44
C GLY A 79 3.02 -16.71 -26.39
N SER A 80 2.19 -17.12 -25.42
CA SER A 80 1.69 -18.50 -25.33
C SER A 80 0.72 -18.84 -26.47
N VAL A 81 -0.26 -17.97 -26.76
CA VAL A 81 -1.27 -18.23 -27.81
C VAL A 81 -0.67 -18.25 -29.21
N ARG A 82 0.17 -17.25 -29.54
CA ARG A 82 0.76 -17.10 -30.88
C ARG A 82 2.05 -17.90 -31.06
N GLU A 83 2.54 -18.55 -30.01
CA GLU A 83 3.82 -19.27 -29.98
C GLU A 83 4.98 -18.44 -30.55
N SER A 84 4.91 -17.11 -30.36
CA SER A 84 5.86 -16.18 -30.94
C SER A 84 7.10 -16.11 -30.07
N ARG A 85 8.25 -16.53 -30.62
CA ARG A 85 9.55 -16.50 -29.93
C ARG A 85 9.89 -15.10 -29.40
N LEU A 86 9.54 -14.04 -30.14
CA LEU A 86 9.80 -12.67 -29.73
C LEU A 86 8.98 -12.27 -28.48
N LEU A 87 7.66 -12.50 -28.50
CA LEU A 87 6.80 -12.15 -27.36
C LEU A 87 7.15 -12.95 -26.11
N LEU A 88 7.43 -14.24 -26.27
CA LEU A 88 7.81 -15.11 -25.16
C LEU A 88 9.21 -14.75 -24.62
N GLY A 89 10.13 -14.34 -25.50
CA GLY A 89 11.43 -13.78 -25.11
C GLY A 89 11.31 -12.46 -24.36
N LEU A 90 10.45 -11.54 -24.80
CA LEU A 90 10.17 -10.29 -24.09
C LEU A 90 9.53 -10.55 -22.72
N TYR A 91 8.59 -11.50 -22.64
CA TYR A 91 8.01 -11.94 -21.36
C TYR A 91 9.09 -12.45 -20.40
N VAL A 92 9.96 -13.36 -20.84
CA VAL A 92 11.07 -13.87 -20.02
C VAL A 92 12.02 -12.76 -19.58
N PHE A 93 12.33 -11.81 -20.46
CA PHE A 93 13.17 -10.66 -20.14
C PHE A 93 12.59 -9.83 -18.99
N PHE A 94 11.29 -9.49 -19.04
CA PHE A 94 10.66 -8.74 -17.96
C PHE A 94 10.58 -9.54 -16.65
N ILE A 95 10.30 -10.84 -16.69
CA ILE A 95 10.32 -11.69 -15.49
C ILE A 95 11.70 -11.69 -14.82
N ILE A 96 12.79 -11.76 -15.60
CA ILE A 96 14.15 -11.68 -15.05
C ILE A 96 14.41 -10.32 -14.40
N LEU A 97 13.91 -9.22 -15.00
CA LEU A 97 14.05 -7.88 -14.42
C LEU A 97 13.28 -7.74 -13.09
N VAL A 98 12.06 -8.26 -13.02
CA VAL A 98 11.25 -8.23 -11.79
C VAL A 98 11.91 -9.08 -10.71
N MET A 99 12.29 -10.32 -11.03
CA MET A 99 13.00 -11.22 -10.11
C MET A 99 14.30 -10.59 -9.59
N GLY A 100 15.08 -9.95 -10.47
CA GLY A 100 16.30 -9.22 -10.08
C GLY A 100 16.00 -8.06 -9.14
N GLY A 101 14.93 -7.31 -9.41
CA GLY A 101 14.44 -6.24 -8.54
C GLY A 101 14.05 -6.74 -7.15
N GLU A 102 13.30 -7.84 -7.07
CA GLU A 102 12.93 -8.47 -5.80
C GLU A 102 14.15 -8.90 -4.99
N LEU A 103 15.16 -9.49 -5.64
CA LEU A 103 16.41 -9.89 -4.99
C LEU A 103 17.19 -8.68 -4.46
N VAL A 104 17.23 -7.57 -5.20
CA VAL A 104 17.90 -6.33 -4.76
C VAL A 104 17.17 -5.75 -3.55
N VAL A 105 15.84 -5.68 -3.57
CA VAL A 105 15.04 -5.22 -2.44
C VAL A 105 15.24 -6.13 -1.23
N ALA A 106 15.19 -7.45 -1.41
CA ALA A 106 15.42 -8.42 -0.34
C ALA A 106 16.82 -8.23 0.28
N MET A 107 17.87 -8.13 -0.54
CA MET A 107 19.23 -7.88 -0.07
C MET A 107 19.32 -6.55 0.70
N TYR A 108 18.74 -5.47 0.18
CA TYR A 108 18.74 -4.17 0.84
C TYR A 108 18.03 -4.21 2.20
N THR A 109 16.88 -4.89 2.29
CA THR A 109 16.13 -5.04 3.55
C THR A 109 16.89 -5.84 4.59
N VAL A 110 17.67 -6.85 4.19
CA VAL A 110 18.51 -7.62 5.12
C VAL A 110 19.71 -6.78 5.58
N LEU A 111 20.38 -6.09 4.66
CA LEU A 111 21.58 -5.30 5.00
C LEU A 111 21.27 -4.07 5.88
N LEU A 112 20.07 -3.50 5.76
CA LEU A 112 19.65 -2.35 6.58
C LEU A 112 18.64 -2.72 7.66
N GLY A 113 18.30 -3.99 7.80
CA GLY A 113 17.39 -4.50 8.83
C GLY A 113 17.86 -4.10 10.22
N ASP A 114 19.15 -4.22 10.49
CA ASP A 114 19.77 -3.92 11.78
C ASP A 114 19.67 -2.43 12.17
N GLU A 115 19.55 -1.52 11.19
CA GLU A 115 19.40 -0.10 11.47
C GLU A 115 18.00 0.26 11.98
N TRP A 116 16.96 -0.55 11.71
CA TRP A 116 15.60 -0.22 12.12
C TRP A 116 15.43 -0.19 13.64
N ASP A 117 16.00 -1.18 14.33
CA ASP A 117 15.95 -1.30 15.79
C ASP A 117 16.62 -0.12 16.51
N THR A 118 17.56 0.56 15.83
CA THR A 118 18.27 1.73 16.39
C THR A 118 17.73 3.07 15.87
N ARG A 119 17.30 3.16 14.61
CA ARG A 119 16.83 4.42 14.01
C ARG A 119 15.42 4.78 14.40
N LEU A 120 14.51 3.82 14.52
CA LEU A 120 13.12 4.07 14.89
C LEU A 120 13.01 4.71 16.29
N PRO A 121 13.58 4.15 17.37
CA PRO A 121 13.45 4.76 18.70
C PRO A 121 14.15 6.12 18.77
N ASN A 122 15.28 6.31 18.08
CA ASN A 122 15.97 7.60 18.03
C ASN A 122 15.17 8.68 17.28
N THR A 123 14.47 8.29 16.21
CA THR A 123 13.59 9.19 15.45
C THR A 123 12.38 9.58 16.29
N LEU A 124 11.75 8.61 16.96
CA LEU A 124 10.69 8.87 17.93
C LEU A 124 11.18 9.78 19.06
N LYS A 125 12.37 9.54 19.62
CA LYS A 125 12.96 10.35 20.72
C LYS A 125 13.14 11.80 20.30
N ARG A 126 13.66 12.01 19.09
CA ARG A 126 13.80 13.35 18.52
C ARG A 126 12.44 14.03 18.35
N ARG A 127 11.45 13.33 17.82
CA ARG A 127 10.09 13.89 17.62
C ARG A 127 9.39 14.19 18.93
N LEU A 128 9.50 13.32 19.93
CA LEU A 128 8.97 13.54 21.26
C LEU A 128 9.61 14.76 21.93
N SER A 129 10.92 14.99 21.75
CA SER A 129 11.60 16.17 22.32
C SER A 129 11.16 17.50 21.70
N THR A 130 10.73 17.49 20.43
CA THR A 130 10.26 18.69 19.69
C THR A 130 8.73 18.74 19.63
N TYR A 131 8.04 17.83 20.31
CA TYR A 131 6.58 17.76 20.32
C TYR A 131 6.01 19.00 21.01
N ASN A 132 5.12 19.71 20.32
CA ASN A 132 4.52 20.95 20.78
C ASN A 132 3.04 20.71 21.15
N TYR A 133 2.70 20.99 22.40
CA TYR A 133 1.34 20.78 22.94
C TYR A 133 0.28 21.75 22.37
N SER A 134 0.71 22.79 21.65
CA SER A 134 -0.15 23.87 21.14
C SER A 134 -0.83 23.54 19.81
N ILE A 135 -0.46 22.44 19.14
CA ILE A 135 -0.91 22.10 17.79
C ILE A 135 -1.59 20.73 17.85
N PRO A 136 -2.94 20.66 17.80
CA PRO A 136 -3.63 19.37 17.72
C PRO A 136 -3.47 18.82 16.31
N GLN A 137 -2.65 17.79 16.14
CA GLN A 137 -2.58 17.04 14.89
C GLN A 137 -3.70 16.01 14.92
N ARG A 138 -4.78 16.29 14.19
CA ARG A 138 -5.88 15.35 13.99
C ARG A 138 -5.65 14.62 12.68
N PHE A 139 -4.75 13.66 12.74
CA PHE A 139 -4.70 12.59 11.78
C PHE A 139 -5.19 11.30 12.46
N GLU A 140 -5.98 10.51 11.74
CA GLU A 140 -6.46 9.21 12.19
C GLU A 140 -6.09 8.22 11.09
N PHE A 141 -4.83 7.77 11.11
CA PHE A 141 -4.44 6.56 10.41
C PHE A 141 -4.80 5.39 11.31
N ASP A 142 -5.44 4.40 10.74
CA ASP A 142 -5.78 3.19 11.45
C ASP A 142 -5.14 2.04 10.68
N LEU A 143 -3.93 1.62 11.08
CA LEU A 143 -3.18 0.53 10.41
C LEU A 143 -3.91 -0.81 10.52
N ASP A 144 -4.83 -0.95 11.49
CA ASP A 144 -5.69 -2.13 11.60
C ASP A 144 -6.84 -2.05 10.59
N THR A 145 -7.37 -0.84 10.33
CA THR A 145 -8.27 -0.55 9.20
C THR A 145 -7.55 -0.60 7.86
N VAL A 146 -6.28 -0.22 7.74
CA VAL A 146 -5.52 -0.31 6.48
C VAL A 146 -5.12 -1.75 6.19
N HIS A 147 -4.77 -2.57 7.18
CA HIS A 147 -4.49 -3.99 6.96
C HIS A 147 -5.76 -4.77 6.65
N LYS A 148 -6.85 -4.52 7.40
CA LYS A 148 -8.18 -5.05 7.06
C LYS A 148 -8.64 -4.51 5.72
N GLN A 149 -8.43 -3.24 5.38
CA GLN A 149 -8.75 -2.68 4.06
C GLN A 149 -7.85 -3.19 2.96
N TYR A 150 -6.59 -3.54 3.17
CA TYR A 150 -5.66 -4.03 2.13
C TYR A 150 -5.94 -5.48 1.80
N VAL A 151 -6.17 -6.32 2.83
CA VAL A 151 -6.62 -7.70 2.67
C VAL A 151 -8.07 -7.75 2.15
N PHE A 152 -8.96 -6.88 2.64
CA PHE A 152 -10.31 -6.68 2.12
C PHE A 152 -10.30 -6.03 0.73
N PHE A 153 -9.33 -5.18 0.37
CA PHE A 153 -9.16 -4.63 -0.98
C PHE A 153 -8.73 -5.75 -1.91
N ILE A 154 -7.78 -6.59 -1.53
CA ILE A 154 -7.36 -7.74 -2.35
C ILE A 154 -8.54 -8.70 -2.55
N ILE A 155 -9.34 -8.96 -1.51
CA ILE A 155 -10.54 -9.83 -1.59
C ILE A 155 -11.71 -9.16 -2.35
N LEU A 156 -11.95 -7.85 -2.16
CA LEU A 156 -12.96 -7.05 -2.87
C LEU A 156 -12.56 -6.71 -4.30
N VAL A 157 -11.28 -6.59 -4.62
CA VAL A 157 -10.80 -6.36 -5.99
C VAL A 157 -11.01 -7.64 -6.78
N MET A 158 -10.67 -8.80 -6.21
CA MET A 158 -10.93 -10.10 -6.84
C MET A 158 -12.44 -10.42 -6.93
N GLY A 159 -13.25 -10.04 -5.94
CA GLY A 159 -14.71 -10.27 -5.94
C GLY A 159 -15.54 -9.19 -6.64
N GLY A 160 -15.06 -7.95 -6.66
CA GLY A 160 -15.74 -6.76 -7.17
C GLY A 160 -15.62 -6.60 -8.68
N GLU A 161 -14.59 -7.17 -9.31
CA GLU A 161 -14.51 -7.26 -10.78
C GLU A 161 -15.71 -8.00 -11.37
N LEU A 162 -16.15 -9.11 -10.75
CA LEU A 162 -17.35 -9.85 -11.18
C LEU A 162 -18.62 -9.00 -11.06
N VAL A 163 -18.72 -8.16 -10.02
CA VAL A 163 -19.89 -7.31 -9.76
C VAL A 163 -19.88 -6.07 -10.63
N VAL A 164 -18.74 -5.41 -10.83
CA VAL A 164 -18.61 -4.22 -11.69
C VAL A 164 -18.73 -4.61 -13.16
N ALA A 165 -18.15 -5.73 -13.61
CA ALA A 165 -18.40 -6.26 -14.95
C ALA A 165 -19.88 -6.62 -15.15
N MET A 166 -20.54 -7.20 -14.14
CA MET A 166 -21.98 -7.48 -14.19
C MET A 166 -22.84 -6.21 -14.15
N TYR A 167 -22.44 -5.18 -13.39
CA TYR A 167 -23.19 -3.91 -13.25
C TYR A 167 -23.01 -2.99 -14.47
N THR A 168 -21.81 -2.93 -15.05
CA THR A 168 -21.53 -2.19 -16.29
C THR A 168 -22.19 -2.82 -17.51
N VAL A 169 -22.38 -4.15 -17.52
CA VAL A 169 -23.13 -4.86 -18.57
C VAL A 169 -24.65 -4.75 -18.37
N LEU A 170 -25.15 -4.57 -17.14
CA LEU A 170 -26.59 -4.57 -16.85
C LEU A 170 -27.24 -3.19 -16.63
N LEU A 171 -26.51 -2.14 -16.23
CA LEU A 171 -27.10 -0.86 -15.77
C LEU A 171 -26.28 0.38 -16.17
N GLY A 172 -25.83 0.46 -17.42
CA GLY A 172 -24.93 1.51 -17.94
C GLY A 172 -25.46 2.95 -17.96
N ASP A 173 -26.72 3.22 -17.60
CA ASP A 173 -27.40 4.41 -18.14
C ASP A 173 -27.83 5.47 -17.11
N GLU A 174 -27.63 5.29 -15.79
CA GLU A 174 -28.44 6.06 -14.80
C GLU A 174 -27.72 6.69 -13.58
N TRP A 175 -26.43 7.03 -13.66
CA TRP A 175 -25.71 7.60 -12.49
C TRP A 175 -25.50 9.12 -12.47
N ASP A 176 -25.84 9.85 -13.54
CA ASP A 176 -25.44 11.26 -13.67
C ASP A 176 -26.38 12.30 -13.02
N THR A 177 -27.53 11.90 -12.48
CA THR A 177 -28.62 12.86 -12.16
C THR A 177 -28.93 13.08 -10.68
N ARG A 178 -28.11 12.59 -9.73
CA ARG A 178 -28.42 12.72 -8.28
C ARG A 178 -27.34 13.35 -7.40
N LEU A 179 -26.61 14.36 -7.89
CA LEU A 179 -25.81 15.22 -6.99
C LEU A 179 -26.45 16.61 -6.83
N PRO A 180 -26.96 16.97 -5.63
CA PRO A 180 -27.64 18.23 -5.42
C PRO A 180 -26.70 19.44 -5.48
N ASN A 181 -27.14 20.48 -6.19
CA ASN A 181 -26.46 21.76 -6.46
C ASN A 181 -26.11 22.61 -5.22
N THR A 182 -26.34 22.10 -4.02
CA THR A 182 -26.11 22.76 -2.73
C THR A 182 -24.64 22.69 -2.30
N LEU A 183 -23.89 21.68 -2.76
CA LEU A 183 -22.47 21.48 -2.42
C LEU A 183 -21.50 22.38 -3.21
N LYS A 184 -21.89 22.85 -4.40
CA LYS A 184 -21.05 23.71 -5.26
C LYS A 184 -20.76 25.11 -4.69
N ARG A 185 -21.50 25.55 -3.67
CA ARG A 185 -21.40 26.93 -3.15
C ARG A 185 -20.46 27.12 -1.95
N ARG A 186 -19.85 26.05 -1.42
CA ARG A 186 -18.92 26.13 -0.27
C ARG A 186 -17.43 26.04 -0.64
N LEU A 187 -17.07 25.88 -1.92
CA LEU A 187 -15.67 25.88 -2.34
C LEU A 187 -15.17 27.31 -2.61
N SER A 188 -14.35 27.83 -1.70
CA SER A 188 -13.35 28.86 -2.06
C SER A 188 -12.05 28.14 -2.49
N PRO A 189 -11.17 28.79 -3.27
CA PRO A 189 -9.95 28.16 -3.75
C PRO A 189 -8.95 28.05 -2.60
N TYR A 190 -8.79 26.85 -2.03
CA TYR A 190 -7.75 26.59 -1.04
C TYR A 190 -6.38 26.52 -1.76
N ASN A 191 -5.51 27.48 -1.45
CA ASN A 191 -4.20 27.60 -2.05
C ASN A 191 -3.24 26.63 -1.35
N TYR A 192 -2.84 25.57 -2.05
CA TYR A 192 -2.00 24.49 -1.54
C TYR A 192 -0.52 24.90 -1.54
N SER A 193 0.06 25.08 -0.36
CA SER A 193 1.51 25.16 -0.14
C SER A 193 2.04 23.79 0.33
N ILE A 194 2.99 23.23 -0.41
CA ILE A 194 3.60 21.91 -0.20
C ILE A 194 4.50 21.92 1.04
N PRO A 195 4.30 21.06 2.05
CA PRO A 195 5.35 20.69 2.99
C PRO A 195 6.07 19.43 2.47
N GLN A 196 7.39 19.53 2.26
CA GLN A 196 8.24 18.44 1.74
C GLN A 196 8.74 17.45 2.81
N ARG A 197 7.91 16.90 3.70
CA ARG A 197 8.36 15.81 4.57
C ARG A 197 7.19 14.94 5.04
N PHE A 198 7.38 13.62 4.95
CA PHE A 198 6.57 12.64 5.66
C PHE A 198 6.74 12.92 7.16
N GLU A 199 5.82 13.70 7.73
CA GLU A 199 5.86 14.09 9.13
C GLU A 199 5.09 13.04 9.93
N PHE A 200 5.79 12.36 10.83
CA PHE A 200 5.23 11.32 11.68
C PHE A 200 4.45 11.99 12.80
N ASP A 201 3.12 11.92 12.74
CA ASP A 201 2.23 12.47 13.75
C ASP A 201 2.18 11.57 14.99
N LEU A 202 2.71 12.07 16.10
CA LEU A 202 2.80 11.33 17.35
C LEU A 202 1.41 11.15 18.01
N ASP A 203 0.46 12.06 17.77
CA ASP A 203 -0.89 11.95 18.31
C ASP A 203 -1.67 10.80 17.68
N THR A 204 -1.54 10.65 16.37
CA THR A 204 -2.06 9.48 15.64
C THR A 204 -1.53 8.19 16.24
N VAL A 205 -0.22 8.13 16.47
CA VAL A 205 0.46 6.92 16.91
C VAL A 205 0.01 6.50 18.29
N HIS A 206 -0.12 7.43 19.23
CA HIS A 206 -0.62 7.14 20.58
C HIS A 206 -2.03 6.54 20.55
N LYS A 207 -2.94 7.16 19.77
CA LYS A 207 -4.33 6.70 19.66
C LYS A 207 -4.42 5.34 18.96
N GLN A 208 -3.73 5.22 17.84
CA GLN A 208 -3.83 4.07 16.96
C GLN A 208 -3.27 2.79 17.59
N PHE A 209 -2.14 2.91 18.30
CA PHE A 209 -1.51 1.77 18.95
C PHE A 209 -1.83 1.67 20.45
N ALA A 210 -2.73 2.54 20.96
CA ALA A 210 -3.08 2.62 22.37
C ALA A 210 -1.84 2.61 23.28
N CYS A 211 -0.88 3.48 22.95
CA CYS A 211 0.43 3.59 23.58
C CYS A 211 0.73 5.04 23.97
N CYS A 212 1.72 5.25 24.83
CA CYS A 212 2.15 6.60 25.19
C CYS A 212 3.66 6.69 25.32
N GLY A 213 4.24 7.71 24.68
CA GLY A 213 5.69 7.86 24.62
C GLY A 213 6.35 6.72 23.84
N ILE A 214 7.64 6.52 24.07
CA ILE A 214 8.47 5.61 23.26
C ILE A 214 8.65 4.31 24.00
N ASP A 215 9.19 4.42 25.20
CA ASP A 215 9.35 3.36 26.19
C ASP A 215 8.25 3.47 27.27
N GLY A 216 7.65 4.66 27.44
CA GLY A 216 6.46 4.88 28.27
C GLY A 216 6.10 6.36 28.47
N PRO A 217 5.07 6.68 29.27
CA PRO A 217 4.58 8.05 29.46
C PRO A 217 5.60 8.98 30.13
N THR A 218 6.56 8.42 30.88
CA THR A 218 7.64 9.18 31.53
C THR A 218 8.60 9.85 30.54
N ASP A 219 8.60 9.42 29.27
CA ASP A 219 9.47 10.02 28.24
C ASP A 219 9.19 11.52 28.03
N PHE A 220 7.97 11.97 28.33
CA PHE A 220 7.59 13.38 28.28
C PHE A 220 8.25 14.24 29.37
N HIS A 221 8.83 13.66 30.41
CA HIS A 221 9.52 14.44 31.47
C HIS A 221 10.72 15.23 30.93
N ALA A 222 11.32 14.75 29.84
CA ALA A 222 12.42 15.41 29.16
C ALA A 222 11.97 16.49 28.16
N ASN A 223 10.67 16.57 27.86
CA ASN A 223 10.10 17.58 26.97
C ASN A 223 9.90 18.92 27.73
N ALA A 224 10.22 20.04 27.08
CA ALA A 224 10.11 21.37 27.68
C ALA A 224 8.67 21.78 28.01
N ASP A 225 7.71 21.41 27.16
CA ASP A 225 6.29 21.75 27.30
C ASP A 225 5.62 20.99 28.45
N TYR A 226 6.06 19.76 28.76
CA TYR A 226 5.46 18.94 29.82
C TYR A 226 5.38 19.69 31.17
N LYS A 227 6.45 20.40 31.56
CA LYS A 227 6.47 21.22 32.78
C LYS A 227 5.65 22.50 32.66
N ILE A 228 5.65 23.12 31.47
CA ILE A 228 4.89 24.35 31.19
C ILE A 228 3.38 24.10 31.33
N PHE A 229 2.91 22.93 30.87
CA PHE A 229 1.50 22.53 30.97
C PHE A 229 1.15 21.84 32.30
N GLY A 230 2.01 21.93 33.32
CA GLY A 230 1.71 21.46 34.67
C GLY A 230 1.78 19.94 34.82
N ASN A 231 2.78 19.30 34.22
CA ASN A 231 3.03 17.86 34.25
C ASN A 231 1.89 17.04 33.62
N ARG A 232 1.34 17.55 32.52
CA ARG A 232 0.23 16.93 31.79
C ARG A 232 0.75 16.26 30.53
N LEU A 233 0.16 15.12 30.19
CA LEU A 233 0.43 14.40 28.95
C LEU A 233 -0.49 14.86 27.81
N PRO A 234 -0.13 14.56 26.55
CA PRO A 234 -1.02 14.81 25.42
C PRO A 234 -2.32 14.04 25.58
N SER A 235 -3.43 14.64 25.16
CA SER A 235 -4.75 13.96 25.23
C SER A 235 -4.80 12.64 24.43
N SER A 236 -3.95 12.50 23.41
CA SER A 236 -3.78 11.29 22.60
C SER A 236 -3.23 10.09 23.39
N CYS A 237 -2.57 10.32 24.53
CA CYS A 237 -2.04 9.27 25.42
C CYS A 237 -3.07 8.65 26.38
N CYS A 238 -4.30 9.17 26.42
CA CYS A 238 -5.35 8.71 27.33
C CYS A 238 -6.63 8.34 26.56
N ASN A 239 -7.24 7.20 26.90
CA ASN A 239 -8.56 6.82 26.38
C ASN A 239 -9.69 7.69 26.95
N HIS A 240 -9.54 8.13 28.21
CA HIS A 240 -10.50 8.97 28.90
C HIS A 240 -9.79 10.13 29.58
N LEU A 241 -10.33 11.34 29.39
CA LEU A 241 -9.85 12.55 30.05
C LEU A 241 -10.57 12.70 31.39
N LEU A 242 -9.86 12.58 32.50
CA LEU A 242 -10.40 12.89 33.82
C LEU A 242 -10.34 14.40 34.03
N ASN A 243 -11.51 15.04 34.13
CA ASN A 243 -11.67 16.50 34.22
C ASN A 243 -11.00 17.27 33.07
N GLY A 244 -10.98 16.69 31.86
CA GLY A 244 -10.34 17.31 30.68
C GLY A 244 -8.82 17.26 30.68
N VAL A 245 -8.21 16.45 31.56
CA VAL A 245 -6.76 16.34 31.72
C VAL A 245 -6.32 14.88 31.54
N CYS A 246 -5.13 14.69 30.95
CA CYS A 246 -4.44 13.40 30.84
C CYS A 246 -3.21 13.41 31.75
N ASN A 247 -3.18 12.48 32.71
CA ASN A 247 -2.08 12.29 33.65
C ASN A 247 -1.45 10.90 33.44
N GLU A 248 -0.26 10.68 34.01
CA GLU A 248 0.45 9.39 33.89
C GLU A 248 -0.36 8.20 34.42
N ALA A 249 -1.15 8.41 35.47
CA ALA A 249 -1.98 7.38 36.07
C ALA A 249 -3.08 6.86 35.12
N ASP A 250 -3.55 7.74 34.22
CA ASP A 250 -4.69 7.51 33.33
C ASP A 250 -4.25 7.21 31.88
N SER A 251 -2.94 7.35 31.61
CA SER A 251 -2.33 7.12 30.30
C SER A 251 -2.11 5.65 29.97
N HIS A 252 -1.92 5.37 28.68
CA HIS A 252 -1.41 4.09 28.22
C HIS A 252 -0.03 3.79 28.85
N ARG A 253 0.08 2.65 29.55
CA ARG A 253 1.30 2.26 30.26
C ARG A 253 2.41 1.72 29.34
N LEU A 254 2.05 1.24 28.16
CA LEU A 254 2.98 0.69 27.18
C LEU A 254 3.55 1.82 26.31
N GLY A 255 4.87 1.78 26.08
CA GLY A 255 5.54 2.63 25.11
C GLY A 255 5.24 2.22 23.67
N CYS A 256 5.18 3.19 22.77
CA CYS A 256 4.84 2.93 21.37
C CYS A 256 5.91 2.14 20.62
N PHE A 257 7.19 2.22 21.00
CA PHE A 257 8.24 1.47 20.32
C PHE A 257 8.02 -0.04 20.47
N GLN A 258 7.65 -0.50 21.66
CA GLN A 258 7.40 -1.92 21.92
C GLN A 258 6.27 -2.45 21.02
N ILE A 259 5.12 -1.75 21.00
CA ILE A 259 3.96 -2.17 20.22
C ILE A 259 4.24 -2.09 18.72
N ILE A 260 4.78 -0.97 18.24
CA ILE A 260 5.11 -0.79 16.82
C ILE A 260 6.11 -1.84 16.36
N ASN A 261 7.15 -2.13 17.15
CA ASN A 261 8.13 -3.13 16.78
C ASN A 261 7.49 -4.53 16.69
N GLU A 262 6.62 -4.90 17.63
CA GLU A 262 5.91 -6.18 17.58
C GLU A 262 5.03 -6.30 16.33
N TYR A 263 4.28 -5.24 15.99
CA TYR A 263 3.49 -5.18 14.76
C TYR A 263 4.36 -5.24 13.50
N VAL A 264 5.44 -4.46 13.44
CA VAL A 264 6.37 -4.44 12.30
C VAL A 264 7.00 -5.82 12.12
N GLN A 265 7.42 -6.49 13.18
CA GLN A 265 7.99 -7.84 13.15
C GLN A 265 6.96 -8.90 12.73
N LEU A 266 5.70 -8.74 13.11
CA LEU A 266 4.63 -9.65 12.71
C LEU A 266 4.33 -9.51 11.20
N TYR A 267 4.19 -8.28 10.72
CA TYR A 267 3.85 -8.03 9.33
C TYR A 267 5.04 -8.20 8.37
N SER A 268 6.26 -7.91 8.80
CA SER A 268 7.47 -8.14 8.00
C SER A 268 7.61 -9.62 7.64
N ARG A 269 7.28 -10.54 8.56
CA ARG A 269 7.29 -11.99 8.29
C ARG A 269 6.30 -12.39 7.19
N LEU A 270 5.09 -11.82 7.21
CA LEU A 270 4.09 -12.07 6.16
C LEU A 270 4.56 -11.53 4.80
N ILE A 271 5.09 -10.31 4.77
CA ILE A 271 5.60 -9.68 3.53
C ILE A 271 6.76 -10.50 2.95
N VAL A 272 7.72 -10.90 3.79
CA VAL A 272 8.85 -11.76 3.39
C VAL A 272 8.34 -13.10 2.84
N GLY A 273 7.35 -13.71 3.51
CA GLY A 273 6.72 -14.94 3.03
C GLY A 273 6.05 -14.81 1.67
N VAL A 274 5.30 -13.72 1.45
CA VAL A 274 4.69 -13.41 0.15
C VAL A 274 5.75 -13.19 -0.93
N GLY A 275 6.82 -12.44 -0.63
CA GLY A 275 7.92 -12.22 -1.58
C GLY A 275 8.61 -13.51 -2.02
N ILE A 276 8.89 -14.44 -1.09
CA ILE A 276 9.43 -15.76 -1.44
C ILE A 276 8.45 -16.54 -2.33
N GLY A 277 7.15 -16.48 -2.02
CA GLY A 277 6.11 -17.12 -2.83
C GLY A 277 6.07 -16.58 -4.26
N ILE A 278 6.16 -15.25 -4.43
CA ILE A 278 6.19 -14.59 -5.74
C ILE A 278 7.43 -15.02 -6.52
N ALA A 279 8.63 -14.95 -5.93
CA ALA A 279 9.87 -15.38 -6.57
C ALA A 279 9.83 -16.84 -7.06
N LEU A 280 9.18 -17.75 -6.29
CA LEU A 280 8.97 -19.13 -6.72
C LEU A 280 8.00 -19.25 -7.90
N LEU A 281 6.90 -18.49 -7.89
CA LEU A 281 5.95 -18.45 -9.00
C LEU A 281 6.60 -17.89 -10.28
N GLU A 282 7.43 -16.86 -10.16
CA GLU A 282 8.21 -16.31 -11.28
C GLU A 282 9.18 -17.32 -11.86
N LEU A 283 9.89 -18.07 -11.00
CA LEU A 283 10.79 -19.14 -11.44
C LEU A 283 10.03 -20.24 -12.20
N ILE A 284 8.88 -20.67 -11.68
CA ILE A 284 8.02 -21.66 -12.35
C ILE A 284 7.54 -21.12 -13.71
N ALA A 285 7.12 -19.86 -13.76
CA ALA A 285 6.67 -19.21 -14.99
C ALA A 285 7.80 -19.09 -16.03
N LEU A 286 9.04 -18.82 -15.60
CA LEU A 286 10.22 -18.79 -16.46
C LEU A 286 10.54 -20.16 -17.02
N ILE A 287 10.49 -21.22 -16.21
CA ILE A 287 10.69 -22.60 -16.66
C ILE A 287 9.63 -22.97 -17.71
N MET A 288 8.35 -22.69 -17.43
CA MET A 288 7.26 -22.96 -18.37
C MET A 288 7.43 -22.19 -19.70
N ALA A 289 7.78 -20.90 -19.63
CA ALA A 289 8.00 -20.08 -20.82
C ALA A 289 9.18 -20.60 -21.66
N VAL A 290 10.30 -20.98 -21.04
CA VAL A 290 11.44 -21.58 -21.75
C VAL A 290 11.07 -22.92 -22.38
N CYS A 291 10.32 -23.78 -21.67
CA CYS A 291 9.84 -25.05 -22.22
C CYS A 291 8.96 -24.86 -23.46
N VAL A 292 8.01 -23.91 -23.41
CA VAL A 292 7.16 -23.58 -24.56
C VAL A 292 7.98 -23.01 -25.72
N CYS A 293 8.93 -22.12 -25.43
CA CYS A 293 9.80 -21.51 -26.45
C CYS A 293 10.67 -22.56 -27.15
N ARG A 294 11.28 -23.49 -26.39
CA ARG A 294 12.13 -24.55 -26.94
C ARG A 294 11.35 -25.55 -27.77
N ASN A 295 10.19 -26.00 -27.29
CA ASN A 295 9.35 -26.92 -28.06
C ASN A 295 8.97 -26.31 -29.42
N LYS A 296 8.69 -25.00 -29.45
CA LYS A 296 8.42 -24.32 -30.73
C LYS A 296 9.66 -24.22 -31.61
N ALA A 297 10.84 -24.03 -31.03
CA ALA A 297 12.09 -23.98 -31.77
C ALA A 297 12.41 -25.31 -32.48
N ASP A 298 12.21 -26.43 -31.78
CA ASP A 298 12.41 -27.78 -32.31
C ASP A 298 11.40 -28.10 -33.44
N GLU A 299 10.15 -27.59 -33.36
CA GLU A 299 9.17 -27.72 -34.44
C GLU A 299 9.62 -26.99 -35.71
N ASP A 300 10.09 -25.75 -35.59
CA ASP A 300 10.49 -24.97 -36.76
C ASP A 300 11.83 -25.45 -37.39
N GLU A 301 12.65 -26.22 -36.68
CA GLU A 301 13.89 -26.83 -37.22
C GLU A 301 13.59 -28.11 -38.03
N PHE A 302 12.41 -28.71 -37.84
CA PHE A 302 11.97 -29.92 -38.54
C PHE A 302 11.21 -29.63 -39.85
N TYR A 303 10.86 -28.36 -40.12
CA TYR A 303 10.13 -27.89 -41.31
C TYR A 303 10.99 -26.97 -42.19
#